data_AF-A0A7C9AI58-F1
#
_entry.id   AF-A0A7C9AI58-F1
#
_cell.length_a   1.000
_cell.length_b   1.000
_cell.length_c   1.000
_cell.angle_alpha   90.00
_cell.angle_beta   90.00
_cell.angle_gamma   90.00
#
_symmetry.space_group_name_H-M   'P 1'
#
loop_
_entity.id
_entity.type
_entity.pdbx_description
1 polymer ?
#
loop_
_entity_poly.entity_id
_entity_poly.type
_entity_poly.pdbx_seq_one_letter_code
_entity_poly.pdbx_strand_id
1 'polypeptide(L)'
;MEGIVRIISSNGALPIFNKTPFFAFNSRKLSLPNKFLSFPILFPYVPIPSQVSLPFVRLATPDGQLSVEVSTETNEWEMQDFYTLRKDVENTSKRVGEIVESAGLEKLEAELATLESKAADTSLWDDRAKAQEILSSLTDVKDKIKLLKDFQKQVEEAETVVNLTEEMDSTDTAFLQEAASIIKELNKAL
;
A
#
# COMPACT_ATOMS: atom_id res chain seq x y z
N MET A 1 34.88 -49.33 57.16
CA MET A 1 34.91 -48.76 55.81
C MET A 1 33.79 -47.74 55.75
N GLU A 2 34.15 -46.46 55.73
CA GLU A 2 33.24 -45.38 55.35
C GLU A 2 32.75 -45.61 53.90
N GLY A 3 31.63 -45.06 53.43
CA GLY A 3 30.69 -44.14 54.08
C GLY A 3 30.34 -42.95 53.19
N ILE A 4 29.04 -42.63 53.12
CA ILE A 4 28.45 -41.39 52.55
C ILE A 4 28.41 -41.30 51.01
N VAL A 5 27.28 -40.78 50.52
CA VAL A 5 26.92 -40.51 49.11
C VAL A 5 26.71 -39.01 48.91
N ARG A 6 27.17 -38.44 47.78
CA ARG A 6 26.55 -37.32 47.00
C ARG A 6 27.37 -37.06 45.72
N ILE A 7 26.73 -36.84 44.55
CA ILE A 7 26.33 -35.53 43.94
C ILE A 7 27.52 -34.55 43.88
N ILE A 8 27.83 -33.82 42.81
CA ILE A 8 27.20 -33.53 41.50
C ILE A 8 27.78 -34.41 40.37
N SER A 9 27.31 -34.41 39.10
CA SER A 9 26.31 -33.58 38.37
C SER A 9 25.61 -34.46 37.29
N SER A 10 24.63 -34.03 36.47
CA SER A 10 23.96 -32.73 36.26
C SER A 10 22.50 -32.95 35.77
N ASN A 11 21.72 -31.89 35.57
CA ASN A 11 20.37 -31.95 35.00
C ASN A 11 20.21 -31.01 33.79
N GLY A 12 19.74 -31.53 32.66
CA GLY A 12 19.32 -30.71 31.53
C GLY A 12 17.93 -30.10 31.80
N ALA A 13 17.86 -28.77 31.84
CA ALA A 13 16.61 -28.04 32.03
C ALA A 13 16.56 -26.84 31.06
N LEU A 14 15.74 -26.96 30.02
CA LEU A 14 15.44 -25.84 29.12
C LEU A 14 14.41 -24.91 29.78
N PRO A 15 14.67 -23.60 29.93
CA PRO A 15 13.71 -22.66 30.49
C PRO A 15 12.60 -22.34 29.48
N ILE A 16 11.58 -23.21 29.47
CA ILE A 16 10.14 -22.93 29.35
C ILE A 16 9.78 -21.60 28.64
N PHE A 17 9.27 -21.70 27.42
CA PHE A 17 8.70 -20.58 26.65
C PHE A 17 7.39 -20.07 27.31
N ASN A 18 7.52 -19.12 28.24
CA ASN A 18 6.38 -18.60 29.00
C ASN A 18 5.50 -17.66 28.16
N LYS A 19 4.18 -17.87 28.26
CA LYS A 19 3.18 -17.41 27.28
C LYS A 19 2.41 -16.17 27.73
N THR A 20 2.90 -15.00 27.31
CA THR A 20 2.26 -13.67 27.37
C THR A 20 1.94 -13.13 28.79
N PRO A 21 1.67 -11.81 28.92
CA PRO A 21 0.32 -11.32 28.66
C PRO A 21 0.24 -10.25 27.55
N PHE A 22 -0.96 -10.11 27.00
CA PHE A 22 -1.33 -9.12 25.99
C PHE A 22 -1.46 -7.73 26.64
N PHE A 23 -0.56 -6.80 26.31
CA PHE A 23 -0.68 -5.41 26.76
C PHE A 23 -1.83 -4.71 26.02
N ALA A 24 -2.95 -4.52 26.70
CA ALA A 24 -4.09 -3.77 26.18
C ALA A 24 -3.74 -2.28 26.07
N PHE A 25 -3.28 -1.86 24.88
CA PHE A 25 -2.95 -0.47 24.60
C PHE A 25 -4.23 0.39 24.65
N ASN A 26 -4.34 1.24 25.67
CA ASN A 26 -5.53 2.06 25.91
C ASN A 26 -5.52 3.29 24.98
N SER A 27 -6.00 3.10 23.76
CA SER A 27 -6.07 4.10 22.68
C SER A 27 -7.00 5.27 23.02
N ARG A 28 -6.51 6.22 23.83
CA ARG A 28 -7.14 7.54 23.95
C ARG A 28 -7.06 8.24 22.59
N LYS A 29 -8.22 8.35 21.94
CA LYS A 29 -8.39 8.94 20.60
C LYS A 29 -7.75 10.34 20.53
N LEU A 30 -6.64 10.45 19.79
CA LEU A 30 -6.24 11.74 19.23
C LEU A 30 -7.10 12.00 17.98
N SER A 31 -7.72 13.18 17.93
CA SER A 31 -8.67 13.54 16.88
C SER A 31 -7.94 13.98 15.61
N LEU A 32 -7.70 13.05 14.68
CA LEU A 32 -7.33 13.42 13.32
C LEU A 32 -8.51 14.10 12.60
N PRO A 33 -8.30 15.18 11.84
CA PRO A 33 -9.37 15.87 11.13
C PRO A 33 -9.82 15.07 9.91
N ASN A 34 -10.99 14.43 10.00
CA ASN A 34 -11.61 13.73 8.88
C ASN A 34 -11.84 14.67 7.68
N LYS A 35 -11.15 14.38 6.57
CA LYS A 35 -11.62 14.61 5.21
C LYS A 35 -11.63 13.23 4.56
N PHE A 36 -12.79 12.56 4.46
CA PHE A 36 -13.70 12.70 3.31
C PHE A 36 -12.87 12.71 2.01
N LEU A 37 -12.91 11.64 1.21
CA LEU A 37 -14.15 11.01 0.72
C LEU A 37 -14.30 9.54 1.12
N SER A 38 -15.51 9.18 1.57
CA SER A 38 -16.04 7.82 1.49
C SER A 38 -17.29 7.90 0.62
N PHE A 39 -17.34 7.12 -0.46
CA PHE A 39 -18.45 7.11 -1.41
C PHE A 39 -19.48 6.04 -1.03
N PRO A 40 -20.71 6.42 -0.61
CA PRO A 40 -21.79 5.46 -0.48
C PRO A 40 -22.36 5.13 -1.87
N ILE A 41 -22.27 3.87 -2.29
CA ILE A 41 -22.94 3.38 -3.50
C ILE A 41 -24.44 3.25 -3.21
N LEU A 42 -25.15 4.37 -3.28
CA LEU A 42 -26.61 4.43 -3.15
C LEU A 42 -27.25 4.24 -4.53
N PHE A 43 -27.67 3.02 -4.84
CA PHE A 43 -28.46 2.74 -6.04
C PHE A 43 -29.83 3.46 -5.96
N PRO A 44 -30.17 4.35 -6.92
CA PRO A 44 -31.55 4.81 -7.07
C PRO A 44 -32.38 3.67 -7.71
N TYR A 45 -33.31 3.11 -6.94
CA TYR A 45 -34.29 2.16 -7.46
C TYR A 45 -35.26 2.89 -8.40
N VAL A 46 -35.12 2.69 -9.71
CA VAL A 46 -36.02 3.24 -10.73
C VAL A 46 -37.23 2.32 -10.89
N PRO A 47 -38.48 2.80 -10.66
CA PRO A 47 -39.68 1.97 -10.79
C PRO A 47 -40.00 1.69 -12.26
N ILE A 48 -40.40 0.45 -12.57
CA ILE A 48 -40.76 -0.01 -13.92
C ILE A 48 -42.23 0.34 -14.23
N PRO A 49 -42.54 1.16 -15.24
CA PRO A 49 -43.89 1.35 -15.74
C PRO A 49 -44.25 0.22 -16.73
N SER A 50 -44.94 -0.81 -16.24
CA SER A 50 -45.45 -1.91 -17.08
C SER A 50 -46.83 -1.60 -17.70
N GLN A 51 -47.10 -2.22 -18.85
CA GLN A 51 -48.41 -2.46 -19.51
C GLN A 51 -48.91 -1.46 -20.59
N VAL A 52 -49.08 -2.00 -21.81
CA VAL A 52 -50.20 -1.78 -22.77
C VAL A 52 -50.28 -0.39 -23.46
N SER A 53 -50.41 -0.27 -24.80
CA SER A 53 -50.97 -1.20 -25.79
C SER A 53 -50.27 -1.16 -27.16
N LEU A 54 -50.30 -2.27 -27.89
CA LEU A 54 -50.23 -2.26 -29.36
C LEU A 54 -51.62 -1.94 -29.95
N PRO A 55 -51.69 -1.46 -31.20
CA PRO A 55 -51.92 -2.43 -32.28
C PRO A 55 -50.87 -2.38 -33.40
N PHE A 56 -50.58 -3.56 -33.93
CA PHE A 56 -49.73 -3.82 -35.09
C PHE A 56 -50.38 -3.28 -36.38
N VAL A 57 -49.68 -2.38 -37.08
CA VAL A 57 -49.96 -2.06 -38.49
C VAL A 57 -48.67 -2.30 -39.28
N ARG A 58 -48.69 -3.31 -40.15
CA ARG A 58 -47.54 -3.73 -40.95
C ARG A 58 -47.55 -3.01 -42.29
N LEU A 59 -46.70 -2.01 -42.46
CA LEU A 59 -46.34 -1.43 -43.75
C LEU A 59 -44.85 -1.70 -44.01
N ALA A 60 -44.52 -2.15 -45.21
CA ALA A 60 -43.19 -2.64 -45.55
C ALA A 60 -42.48 -1.69 -46.51
N THR A 61 -41.32 -1.21 -46.10
CA THR A 61 -40.31 -0.55 -46.94
C THR A 61 -38.94 -1.06 -46.46
N PRO A 62 -38.04 -1.49 -47.36
CA PRO A 62 -36.72 -2.00 -46.97
C PRO A 62 -35.67 -0.88 -46.80
N ASP A 63 -34.53 -1.29 -46.24
CA ASP A 63 -33.22 -0.62 -46.24
C ASP A 63 -33.06 0.70 -45.46
N GLY A 64 -31.85 0.91 -44.91
CA GLY A 64 -31.40 2.21 -44.37
C GLY A 64 -31.06 2.25 -42.88
N GLN A 65 -29.91 1.68 -42.52
CA GLN A 65 -29.09 2.03 -41.34
C GLN A 65 -29.82 2.17 -39.98
N LEU A 66 -29.84 1.08 -39.21
CA LEU A 66 -29.77 1.18 -37.75
C LEU A 66 -28.43 1.83 -37.38
N SER A 67 -28.44 3.11 -36.98
CA SER A 67 -27.28 3.76 -36.40
C SER A 67 -27.01 3.19 -35.01
N VAL A 68 -26.19 2.14 -34.95
CA VAL A 68 -25.56 1.73 -33.70
C VAL A 68 -24.61 2.86 -33.31
N GLU A 69 -25.01 3.69 -32.36
CA GLU A 69 -24.08 4.52 -31.61
C GLU A 69 -23.18 3.57 -30.82
N VAL A 70 -22.04 3.21 -31.42
CA VAL A 70 -20.92 2.65 -30.68
C VAL A 70 -20.40 3.78 -29.82
N SER A 71 -20.78 3.78 -28.54
CA SER A 71 -20.18 4.64 -27.53
C SER A 71 -18.72 4.25 -27.36
N THR A 72 -17.83 4.81 -28.20
CA THR A 72 -16.37 4.70 -28.08
C THR A 72 -15.90 5.58 -26.93
N GLU A 73 -16.36 5.25 -25.72
CA GLU A 73 -15.96 5.88 -24.45
C GLU A 73 -15.17 4.89 -23.58
N THR A 74 -14.73 3.76 -24.17
CA THR A 74 -13.47 3.12 -23.76
C THR A 74 -12.34 4.05 -24.21
N ASN A 75 -11.56 4.60 -23.27
CA ASN A 75 -10.32 5.29 -23.61
C ASN A 75 -9.26 4.22 -23.93
N GLU A 76 -9.20 3.79 -25.18
CA GLU A 76 -8.23 2.79 -25.63
C GLU A 76 -6.80 3.35 -25.45
N TRP A 77 -5.97 2.67 -24.65
CA TRP A 77 -4.57 3.05 -24.51
C TRP A 77 -3.84 2.91 -25.84
N GLU A 78 -3.38 4.01 -26.40
CA GLU A 78 -2.57 3.97 -27.60
C GLU A 78 -1.23 3.27 -27.31
N MET A 79 -0.74 2.50 -28.29
CA MET A 79 0.54 1.78 -28.18
C MET A 79 1.71 2.73 -27.83
N GLN A 80 1.64 3.99 -28.26
CA GLN A 80 2.60 5.03 -27.92
C GLN A 80 2.55 5.44 -26.44
N ASP A 81 1.36 5.54 -25.84
CA ASP A 81 1.19 5.90 -24.44
C ASP A 81 1.70 4.78 -23.53
N PHE A 82 1.48 3.51 -23.90
CA PHE A 82 2.05 2.37 -23.17
C PHE A 82 3.59 2.40 -23.16
N TYR A 83 4.24 2.62 -24.31
CA TYR A 83 5.71 2.71 -24.35
C TYR A 83 6.24 3.94 -23.61
N THR A 84 5.50 5.04 -23.58
CA THR A 84 5.83 6.24 -22.80
C THR A 84 5.75 5.93 -21.30
N LEU A 85 4.64 5.34 -20.86
CA LEU A 85 4.44 4.90 -19.48
C LEU A 85 5.53 3.91 -19.01
N ARG A 86 5.85 2.89 -19.81
CA ARG A 86 6.96 1.97 -19.53
C ARG A 86 8.27 2.72 -19.27
N LYS A 87 8.57 3.73 -20.09
CA LYS A 87 9.82 4.48 -19.95
C LYS A 87 9.81 5.41 -18.72
N ASP A 88 8.66 6.00 -18.39
CA ASP A 88 8.52 6.80 -17.18
C ASP A 88 8.56 5.94 -15.91
N VAL A 89 8.05 4.69 -15.93
CA VAL A 89 8.24 3.69 -14.87
C VAL A 89 9.73 3.40 -14.68
N GLU A 90 10.45 3.01 -15.73
CA GLU A 90 11.90 2.70 -15.67
C GLU A 90 12.71 3.89 -15.12
N ASN A 91 12.44 5.11 -15.61
CA ASN A 91 13.10 6.33 -15.17
C ASN A 91 12.80 6.64 -13.69
N THR A 92 11.55 6.45 -13.25
CA THR A 92 11.13 6.72 -11.88
C THR A 92 11.67 5.68 -10.91
N SER A 93 11.69 4.41 -11.30
CA SER A 93 12.28 3.30 -10.52
C SER A 93 13.74 3.58 -10.20
N LYS A 94 14.51 3.98 -11.22
CA LYS A 94 15.89 4.42 -11.01
C LYS A 94 16.00 5.60 -10.04
N ARG A 95 15.16 6.64 -10.17
CA ARG A 95 15.16 7.80 -9.24
C ARG A 95 14.85 7.38 -7.80
N VAL A 96 13.87 6.50 -7.60
CA VAL A 96 13.51 5.96 -6.28
C VAL A 96 14.69 5.16 -5.69
N GLY A 97 15.35 4.31 -6.49
CA GLY A 97 16.55 3.59 -6.08
C GLY A 97 17.69 4.52 -5.62
N GLU A 98 18.03 5.52 -6.44
CA GLU A 98 19.06 6.53 -6.11
C GLU A 98 18.72 7.31 -4.82
N ILE A 99 17.44 7.60 -4.57
CA ILE A 99 16.96 8.29 -3.35
C ILE A 99 17.00 7.37 -2.13
N VAL A 100 16.62 6.09 -2.26
CA VAL A 100 16.66 5.10 -1.17
C VAL A 100 18.10 4.77 -0.75
N GLU A 101 19.01 4.63 -1.72
CA GLU A 101 20.44 4.41 -1.48
C GLU A 101 21.07 5.65 -0.82
N SER A 102 20.87 6.84 -1.37
CA SER A 102 21.47 8.07 -0.83
C SER A 102 20.89 8.52 0.52
N ALA A 103 19.63 8.19 0.82
CA ALA A 103 19.05 8.33 2.16
C ALA A 103 19.58 7.30 3.17
N GLY A 104 20.18 6.20 2.70
CA GLY A 104 20.78 5.16 3.54
C GLY A 104 19.75 4.37 4.35
N LEU A 105 18.75 3.78 3.67
CA LEU A 105 17.64 3.08 4.33
C LEU A 105 18.09 2.06 5.40
N GLU A 106 19.09 1.20 5.11
CA GLU A 106 19.63 0.23 6.08
C GLU A 106 20.15 0.90 7.37
N LYS A 107 20.79 2.08 7.24
CA LYS A 107 21.30 2.85 8.37
C LYS A 107 20.15 3.44 9.19
N LEU A 108 19.08 3.90 8.54
CA LEU A 108 17.87 4.36 9.23
C LEU A 108 17.21 3.20 9.99
N GLU A 109 17.17 1.99 9.44
CA GLU A 109 16.64 0.81 10.16
C GLU A 109 17.51 0.40 11.36
N ALA A 110 18.84 0.46 11.23
CA ALA A 110 19.75 0.24 12.35
C ALA A 110 19.63 1.33 13.45
N GLU A 111 19.44 2.58 13.05
CA GLU A 111 19.14 3.70 13.96
C GLU A 111 17.78 3.50 14.64
N LEU A 112 16.76 3.05 13.90
CA LEU A 112 15.44 2.72 14.44
C LEU A 112 15.52 1.65 15.52
N ALA A 113 16.16 0.50 15.24
CA ALA A 113 16.32 -0.56 16.22
C ALA A 113 17.09 -0.08 17.48
N THR A 114 18.06 0.82 17.29
CA THR A 114 18.80 1.46 18.38
C THR A 114 17.92 2.40 19.21
N LEU A 115 17.03 3.17 18.57
CA LEU A 115 16.08 4.06 19.24
C LEU A 115 14.95 3.29 19.94
N GLU A 116 14.44 2.21 19.35
CA GLU A 116 13.44 1.34 19.97
C GLU A 116 14.03 0.62 21.20
N SER A 117 15.27 0.15 21.13
CA SER A 117 15.97 -0.40 22.31
C SER A 117 16.12 0.62 23.44
N LYS A 118 16.44 1.88 23.12
CA LYS A 118 16.49 2.97 24.13
C LYS A 118 15.11 3.32 24.67
N ALA A 119 14.07 3.31 23.84
CA ALA A 119 12.70 3.62 24.23
C ALA A 119 12.03 2.50 25.06
N ALA A 120 12.57 1.28 25.00
CA ALA A 120 12.15 0.15 25.83
C ALA A 120 12.89 0.07 27.19
N ASP A 121 13.91 0.90 27.42
CA ASP A 121 14.66 0.93 28.68
C ASP A 121 13.83 1.54 29.82
N THR A 122 13.76 0.85 30.96
CA THR A 122 13.06 1.34 32.17
C THR A 122 13.58 2.71 32.64
N SER A 123 14.88 2.98 32.46
CA SER A 123 15.54 4.24 32.83
C SER A 123 15.27 5.42 31.87
N LEU A 124 14.54 5.20 30.77
CA LEU A 124 14.18 6.26 29.81
C LEU A 124 13.58 7.48 30.52
N TRP A 125 12.74 7.24 31.53
CA TRP A 125 11.95 8.27 32.22
C TRP A 125 12.69 9.01 33.34
N ASP A 126 13.92 8.60 33.68
CA ASP A 126 14.75 9.26 34.69
C ASP A 126 15.20 10.67 34.25
N ASP A 127 15.33 10.88 32.93
CA ASP A 127 15.51 12.18 32.29
C ASP A 127 14.40 12.42 31.26
N ARG A 128 13.44 13.28 31.63
CA ARG A 128 12.29 13.64 30.80
C ARG A 128 12.67 14.36 29.49
N ALA A 129 13.76 15.11 29.46
CA ALA A 129 14.19 15.81 28.25
C ALA A 129 14.75 14.82 27.23
N LYS A 130 15.63 13.93 27.70
CA LYS A 130 16.19 12.81 26.92
C LYS A 130 15.10 11.82 26.48
N ALA A 131 14.09 11.55 27.31
CA ALA A 131 12.93 10.75 26.93
C ALA A 131 12.17 11.36 25.74
N GLN A 132 11.94 12.68 25.77
CA GLN A 132 11.27 13.39 24.68
C GLN A 132 12.12 13.42 23.39
N GLU A 133 13.44 13.59 23.51
CA GLU A 133 14.38 13.53 22.38
C GLU A 133 14.35 12.17 21.67
N ILE A 134 14.46 11.07 22.46
CA ILE A 134 14.44 9.69 21.95
C ILE A 134 13.11 9.39 21.26
N LEU A 135 11.98 9.77 21.87
CA LEU A 135 10.65 9.52 21.29
C LEU A 135 10.37 10.37 20.05
N SER A 136 10.87 11.61 19.98
CA SER A 136 10.79 12.43 18.76
C SER A 136 11.58 11.79 17.63
N SER A 137 12.87 11.51 17.87
CA SER A 137 13.77 10.92 16.87
C SER A 137 13.25 9.57 16.37
N LEU A 138 12.65 8.76 17.25
CA LEU A 138 12.01 7.49 16.91
C LEU A 138 10.81 7.68 15.97
N THR A 139 10.00 8.73 16.15
CA THR A 139 8.94 9.09 15.21
C THR A 139 9.53 9.58 13.88
N ASP A 140 10.47 10.53 13.93
CA ASP A 140 11.11 11.13 12.76
C ASP A 140 11.82 10.09 11.87
N VAL A 141 12.42 9.06 12.46
CA VAL A 141 13.07 7.95 11.75
C VAL A 141 12.04 6.96 11.20
N LYS A 142 10.97 6.62 11.94
CA LYS A 142 9.88 5.76 11.43
C LYS A 142 9.18 6.36 10.21
N ASP A 143 8.87 7.65 10.25
CA ASP A 143 8.17 8.31 9.14
C ASP A 143 9.06 8.42 7.88
N LYS A 144 10.38 8.59 8.03
CA LYS A 144 11.35 8.54 6.92
C LYS A 144 11.46 7.14 6.32
N ILE A 145 11.62 6.10 7.14
CA ILE A 145 11.69 4.70 6.67
C ILE A 145 10.39 4.33 5.93
N LYS A 146 9.24 4.74 6.49
CA LYS A 146 7.93 4.52 5.87
C LYS A 146 7.84 5.22 4.51
N LEU A 147 8.21 6.50 4.40
CA LEU A 147 8.17 7.26 3.15
C LEU A 147 9.01 6.58 2.05
N LEU A 148 10.23 6.16 2.38
CA LEU A 148 11.12 5.47 1.44
C LEU A 148 10.54 4.13 0.97
N LYS A 149 9.95 3.34 1.89
CA LYS A 149 9.31 2.06 1.56
C LYS A 149 7.99 2.21 0.81
N ASP A 150 7.22 3.26 1.09
CA ASP A 150 6.00 3.60 0.35
C ASP A 150 6.37 3.95 -1.11
N PHE A 151 7.47 4.68 -1.35
CA PHE A 151 7.97 4.94 -2.71
C PHE A 151 8.45 3.66 -3.43
N GLN A 152 9.17 2.76 -2.75
CA GLN A 152 9.58 1.47 -3.32
C GLN A 152 8.35 0.64 -3.74
N LYS A 153 7.40 0.45 -2.83
CA LYS A 153 6.15 -0.29 -3.13
C LYS A 153 5.41 0.33 -4.30
N GLN A 154 5.29 1.66 -4.36
CA GLN A 154 4.59 2.34 -5.44
C GLN A 154 5.22 2.08 -6.81
N VAL A 155 6.56 2.06 -6.92
CA VAL A 155 7.19 1.79 -8.21
C VAL A 155 7.19 0.29 -8.56
N GLU A 156 7.33 -0.61 -7.58
CA GLU A 156 7.12 -2.06 -7.76
C GLU A 156 5.70 -2.38 -8.27
N GLU A 157 4.68 -1.65 -7.80
CA GLU A 157 3.28 -1.78 -8.20
C GLU A 157 3.05 -1.31 -9.64
N ALA A 158 3.66 -0.18 -10.04
CA ALA A 158 3.63 0.31 -11.42
C ALA A 158 4.43 -0.58 -12.40
N GLU A 159 5.59 -1.12 -11.98
CA GLU A 159 6.35 -2.13 -12.72
C GLU A 159 5.54 -3.42 -12.92
N THR A 160 4.85 -3.88 -11.87
CA THR A 160 4.00 -5.08 -11.95
C THR A 160 2.89 -4.93 -12.98
N VAL A 161 2.23 -3.77 -13.03
CA VAL A 161 1.21 -3.46 -14.06
C VAL A 161 1.79 -3.47 -15.48
N VAL A 162 2.96 -2.86 -15.69
CA VAL A 162 3.62 -2.85 -17.01
C VAL A 162 4.02 -4.25 -17.44
N ASN A 163 4.63 -5.04 -16.55
CA ASN A 163 5.05 -6.42 -16.84
C ASN A 163 3.84 -7.32 -17.18
N LEU A 164 2.75 -7.24 -16.41
CA LEU A 164 1.50 -7.96 -16.71
C LEU A 164 0.90 -7.54 -18.06
N THR A 165 1.06 -6.28 -18.45
CA THR A 165 0.60 -5.79 -19.76
C THR A 165 1.43 -6.34 -20.92
N GLU A 166 2.73 -6.57 -20.73
CA GLU A 166 3.60 -7.16 -21.77
C GLU A 166 3.38 -8.66 -21.97
N GLU A 167 2.83 -9.35 -20.97
CA GLU A 167 2.53 -10.79 -21.03
C GLU A 167 1.12 -11.12 -21.56
N MET A 168 0.25 -10.12 -21.82
CA MET A 168 -1.18 -10.32 -22.12
C MET A 168 -1.63 -9.70 -23.45
N ASP A 169 -2.28 -10.52 -24.30
CA ASP A 169 -2.88 -10.08 -25.58
C ASP A 169 -4.04 -9.06 -25.44
N SER A 170 -4.54 -8.83 -24.22
CA SER A 170 -5.61 -7.85 -23.94
C SER A 170 -5.34 -7.11 -22.63
N THR A 171 -5.14 -5.79 -22.73
CA THR A 171 -4.78 -4.92 -21.60
C THR A 171 -6.00 -4.37 -20.87
N ASP A 172 -5.98 -4.36 -19.53
CA ASP A 172 -6.92 -3.56 -18.75
C ASP A 172 -6.47 -2.10 -18.70
N THR A 173 -7.27 -1.25 -19.34
CA THR A 173 -7.10 0.22 -19.39
C THR A 173 -7.06 0.86 -18.00
N ALA A 174 -7.77 0.29 -17.02
CA ALA A 174 -7.79 0.81 -15.65
C ALA A 174 -6.46 0.60 -14.93
N PHE A 175 -5.79 -0.55 -15.12
CA PHE A 175 -4.49 -0.80 -14.51
C PHE A 175 -3.41 0.13 -15.08
N LEU A 176 -3.34 0.32 -16.41
CA LEU A 176 -2.40 1.28 -17.00
C LEU A 176 -2.65 2.71 -16.49
N GLN A 177 -3.91 3.10 -16.29
CA GLN A 177 -4.26 4.39 -15.70
C GLN A 177 -3.85 4.51 -14.22
N GLU A 178 -3.93 3.41 -13.45
CA GLU A 178 -3.42 3.35 -12.07
C GLU A 178 -1.90 3.50 -12.04
N ALA A 179 -1.14 2.74 -12.85
CA ALA A 179 0.31 2.89 -12.95
C ALA A 179 0.73 4.30 -13.39
N ALA A 180 0.08 4.87 -14.41
CA ALA A 180 0.34 6.25 -14.85
C ALA A 180 0.03 7.27 -13.76
N SER A 181 -1.01 7.05 -12.95
CA SER A 181 -1.32 7.89 -11.79
C SER A 181 -0.26 7.76 -10.70
N ILE A 182 0.21 6.54 -10.40
CA ILE A 182 1.25 6.29 -9.39
C ILE A 182 2.56 7.00 -9.79
N ILE A 183 3.02 6.80 -11.03
CA ILE A 183 4.23 7.44 -11.56
C ILE A 183 4.10 8.97 -11.58
N LYS A 184 2.90 9.50 -11.89
CA LYS A 184 2.62 10.94 -11.87
C LYS A 184 2.65 11.55 -10.47
N GLU A 185 2.21 10.84 -9.43
CA GLU A 185 2.31 11.33 -8.05
C GLU A 185 3.73 11.15 -7.48
N LEU A 186 4.42 10.04 -7.78
CA LEU A 186 5.84 9.85 -7.46
C LEU A 186 6.70 10.99 -8.04
N ASN A 187 6.53 11.34 -9.32
CA ASN A 187 7.30 12.43 -9.94
C ASN A 187 7.00 13.85 -9.40
N LYS A 188 6.03 14.01 -8.48
CA LYS A 188 5.85 15.25 -7.69
C LYS A 188 6.46 15.19 -6.29
N ALA A 189 6.69 13.97 -5.78
CA ALA A 189 7.20 13.72 -4.43
C ALA A 189 8.72 13.52 -4.39
N LEU A 190 9.33 13.21 -5.55
CA LEU A 190 10.76 13.00 -5.79
C LEU A 190 11.39 14.24 -6.45
#